data_AF-A0A8T4S355-F1
#
_entry.id   AF-A0A8T4S355-F1
#
_cell.length_a   1.000
_cell.length_b   1.000
_cell.length_c   1.000
_cell.angle_alpha   90.00
_cell.angle_beta   90.00
_cell.angle_gamma   90.00
#
_symmetry.space_group_name_H-M   'P 1'
#
loop_
_entity.id
_entity.type
_entity.pdbx_description
1 polymer ?
#
loop_
_entity_poly.entity_id
_entity_poly.type
_entity_poly.pdbx_seq_one_letter_code
_entity_poly.pdbx_strand_id
1 'polypeptide(L)' 'MSEMCLAVPGRIVKIKSNTATVDYELEKREGKILEKGYNVGDYVIIQGGIIVSKVEKAEAEEALKDYRENAA' A
#
# COMPACT_ATOMS: atom_id res chain seq x y z
N MET A 1 -5.06 21.71 4.60
CA MET A 1 -5.83 20.68 3.89
C MET A 1 -4.82 19.86 3.12
N SER A 2 -4.51 18.61 3.38
CA SER A 2 -4.91 17.62 4.36
C SER A 2 -3.76 16.60 4.36
N GLU A 3 -3.42 16.11 5.54
CA GLU A 3 -2.54 14.97 5.86
C GLU A 3 -2.13 14.08 4.67
N MET A 4 -0.94 14.31 4.09
CA MET A 4 -0.15 13.23 3.50
C MET A 4 0.82 12.73 4.56
N CYS A 5 0.30 11.93 5.48
CA CYS A 5 1.15 11.04 6.25
C CYS A 5 1.68 10.02 5.23
N LEU A 6 3.01 9.97 4.99
CA LEU A 6 3.66 9.09 4.02
C LEU A 6 3.26 7.61 4.21
N ALA A 7 2.14 7.21 3.64
CA ALA A 7 1.71 5.83 3.54
C ALA A 7 2.36 5.26 2.29
N VAL A 8 3.68 5.00 2.37
CA VAL A 8 4.39 4.31 1.29
C VAL A 8 3.65 2.99 1.04
N PRO A 9 3.12 2.76 -0.18
CA PRO A 9 2.45 1.51 -0.47
C PRO A 9 3.49 0.40 -0.58
N GLY A 10 3.24 -0.72 0.08
CA GLY A 10 4.10 -1.88 0.01
C GLY A 10 3.53 -2.92 -0.93
N ARG A 11 4.38 -3.78 -1.49
CA ARG A 11 3.96 -4.81 -2.44
C ARG A 11 3.73 -6.14 -1.74
N ILE A 12 2.59 -6.78 -1.97
CA ILE A 12 2.35 -8.14 -1.47
C ILE A 12 3.29 -9.10 -2.19
N VAL A 13 4.19 -9.73 -1.44
CA VAL A 13 5.11 -10.76 -1.95
C VAL A 13 4.64 -12.18 -1.61
N LYS A 14 3.73 -12.32 -0.65
CA LYS A 14 3.19 -13.63 -0.23
C LYS A 14 1.83 -13.47 0.45
N ILE A 15 0.95 -14.44 0.28
CA ILE A 15 -0.32 -14.54 1.01
C ILE A 15 -0.42 -15.93 1.66
N LYS A 16 -0.77 -15.97 2.94
CA LYS A 16 -1.05 -17.18 3.73
C LYS A 16 -2.40 -17.05 4.41
N SER A 17 -3.42 -17.73 3.89
CA SER A 17 -4.82 -17.67 4.37
C SER A 17 -5.39 -16.24 4.46
N ASN A 18 -5.18 -15.57 5.61
CA ASN A 18 -5.64 -14.20 5.88
C ASN A 18 -4.50 -13.24 6.25
N THR A 19 -3.24 -13.65 6.08
CA THR A 19 -2.07 -12.81 6.33
C THR A 19 -1.28 -12.65 5.04
N ALA A 20 -1.05 -11.41 4.62
CA ALA A 20 -0.17 -11.09 3.51
C ALA A 20 1.18 -10.59 4.04
N THR A 21 2.26 -11.04 3.44
CA THR A 21 3.59 -10.44 3.62
C THR A 21 3.74 -9.34 2.58
N VAL A 22 3.91 -8.13 3.06
CA VAL A 22 4.09 -6.91 2.29
C VAL A 22 5.54 -6.48 2.39
N ASP A 23 6.17 -6.24 1.25
CA ASP A 23 7.55 -5.83 1.11
C ASP A 23 7.61 -4.33 0.77
N TYR A 24 8.34 -3.58 1.59
CA TYR A 24 8.56 -2.14 1.46
C TYR A 24 9.99 -1.82 1.01
N GLU A 25 10.71 -2.79 0.40
CA GLU A 25 12.13 -2.74 0.02
C GLU A 25 13.11 -2.65 1.20
N LEU A 26 12.84 -1.78 2.17
CA LEU A 26 13.61 -1.59 3.39
C LEU A 26 13.24 -2.61 4.49
N GLU A 27 11.98 -3.03 4.53
CA GLU A 27 11.48 -3.99 5.51
C GLU A 27 10.28 -4.78 4.99
N LYS A 28 10.03 -5.95 5.59
CA LYS A 28 8.86 -6.77 5.31
C LYS A 28 7.93 -6.72 6.51
N ARG A 29 6.65 -6.42 6.29
CA ARG A 29 5.62 -6.46 7.32
C ARG A 29 4.52 -7.44 6.95
N GLU A 30 3.94 -8.03 7.98
CA GLU A 30 2.76 -8.87 7.82
C GLU A 30 1.50 -8.05 8.07
N GLY A 31 0.56 -8.12 7.14
CA GLY A 31 -0.74 -7.45 7.22
C GLY A 31 -1.87 -8.45 7.18
N LYS A 32 -2.86 -8.32 8.08
CA LYS A 32 -4.09 -9.10 7.98
C LYS A 32 -4.96 -8.59 6.84
N ILE A 33 -5.40 -9.52 6.00
CA ILE A 33 -6.40 -9.31 4.98
C ILE A 33 -7.78 -9.46 5.63
N LEU A 34 -8.53 -8.37 5.74
CA LEU A 34 -9.92 -8.40 6.20
C LEU A 34 -10.92 -8.46 5.05
N GLU A 35 -10.56 -7.89 3.90
CA GLU A 35 -11.40 -7.87 2.70
C GLU A 35 -10.88 -8.87 1.66
N LYS A 36 -11.77 -9.49 0.90
CA LYS A 36 -11.37 -10.43 -0.16
C LYS A 36 -10.97 -9.65 -1.41
N GLY A 37 -9.96 -10.12 -2.15
CA GLY A 37 -9.58 -9.53 -3.43
C GLY A 37 -8.11 -9.11 -3.57
N TYR A 38 -7.29 -9.38 -2.55
CA TYR A 38 -5.84 -9.13 -2.62
C TYR A 38 -5.09 -10.30 -3.24
N ASN A 39 -4.18 -10.00 -4.15
CA ASN A 39 -3.32 -10.98 -4.80
C ASN A 39 -1.84 -10.63 -4.60
N VAL A 40 -0.98 -11.65 -4.75
CA VAL A 40 0.47 -11.43 -4.78
C VAL A 40 0.80 -10.52 -5.95
N GLY A 41 1.54 -9.44 -5.68
CA GLY A 41 1.87 -8.40 -6.63
C GLY A 41 1.09 -7.10 -6.44
N ASP A 42 0.00 -7.11 -5.69
CA ASP A 42 -0.78 -5.91 -5.39
C ASP A 42 -0.03 -4.96 -4.45
N TYR A 43 -0.22 -3.66 -4.65
CA TYR A 43 0.27 -2.62 -3.76
C TYR A 43 -0.80 -2.29 -2.74
N VAL A 44 -0.43 -2.26 -1.46
CA VAL A 44 -1.37 -2.08 -0.36
C VAL A 44 -0.80 -1.18 0.72
N ILE A 45 -1.71 -0.53 1.44
CA ILE A 45 -1.39 0.24 2.65
C ILE A 45 -1.76 -0.60 3.87
N ILE A 46 -0.82 -0.70 4.81
CA ILE A 46 -1.04 -1.32 6.12
C ILE A 46 -1.24 -0.21 7.15
N GLN A 47 -2.33 -0.29 7.90
CA GLN A 47 -2.59 0.56 9.05
C GLN A 47 -2.89 -0.32 10.26
N GLY A 48 -2.08 -0.20 11.32
CA GLY A 48 -2.24 -1.01 12.53
C GLY A 48 -2.09 -2.53 12.34
N GLY A 49 -1.32 -2.97 11.34
CA GLY A 49 -1.13 -4.40 11.02
C GLY A 49 -2.25 -5.02 10.18
N ILE A 50 -3.14 -4.19 9.62
CA ILE A 50 -4.25 -4.60 8.77
C ILE A 50 -4.10 -3.93 7.41
N ILE A 51 -4.36 -4.69 6.34
CA ILE A 51 -4.43 -4.14 5.00
C ILE A 51 -5.76 -3.39 4.86
N VAL A 52 -5.69 -2.08 4.70
CA VAL A 52 -6.86 -1.19 4.68
C VAL A 52 -7.30 -0.80 3.28
N SER A 53 -6.37 -0.76 2.32
CA SER A 53 -6.70 -0.45 0.93
C SER A 53 -5.64 -0.98 -0.01
N LYS A 54 -6.10 -1.42 -1.18
CA LYS A 54 -5.28 -1.65 -2.36
C LYS A 54 -5.08 -0.32 -3.07
N VAL A 55 -3.84 -0.02 -3.41
CA VAL A 55 -3.48 1.16 -4.20
C VAL A 55 -3.32 0.69 -5.65
N GLU A 56 -4.13 1.24 -6.56
CA GLU A 56 -3.89 1.04 -7.98
C GLU A 56 -2.64 1.79 -8.41
N LYS A 57 -1.82 1.13 -9.24
CA LYS A 57 -0.54 1.66 -9.69
C LYS A 57 -0.71 3.03 -10.38
N ALA A 58 -1.82 3.21 -11.09
CA ALA A 58 -2.18 4.46 -11.77
C ALA A 58 -2.47 5.61 -10.79
N GLU A 59 -3.20 5.36 -9.69
CA GLU A 59 -3.48 6.37 -8.65
C GLU A 59 -2.21 6.74 -7.86
N ALA A 60 -1.32 5.77 -7.62
CA ALA A 60 -0.02 6.05 -7.02
C ALA A 60 0.83 6.97 -7.89
N GLU A 61 0.79 6.78 -9.21
CA GLU A 61 1.52 7.59 -10.19
C GLU A 61 0.90 8.98 -10.38
N GLU A 62 -0.44 9.10 -10.40
CA GLU A 62 -1.12 10.41 -10.46
C GLU A 62 -0.93 11.22 -9.17
N ALA A 63 -1.03 10.61 -7.98
CA ALA A 63 -0.75 11.30 -6.73
C ALA A 63 0.70 11.82 -6.67
N LEU A 64 1.66 11.09 -7.24
CA LEU A 64 3.05 11.52 -7.39
C LEU A 64 3.20 12.70 -8.37
N LYS A 65 2.35 12.76 -9.40
CA LYS A 65 2.33 13.84 -10.39
C LYS A 65 1.74 15.12 -9.78
N ASP A 66 0.59 15.05 -9.12
CA ASP A 66 -0.03 16.19 -8.45
C ASP A 66 0.86 16.80 -7.36
N TYR A 67 1.60 15.97 -6.62
CA TYR A 67 2.55 16.46 -5.60
C TYR A 67 3.75 17.18 -6.20
N ARG A 68 4.22 16.76 -7.39
CA ARG A 68 5.31 17.43 -8.09
C ARG A 68 4.88 18.76 -8.71
N GLU A 69 3.62 18.89 -9.12
CA GLU A 69 3.12 20.10 -9.79
C GLU A 69 2.64 21.18 -8.80
N ASN A 70 2.23 20.82 -7.57
CA ASN A 70 1.80 21.79 -6.53
C ASN A 70 2.88 22.13 -5.48
N ALA A 71 4.11 21.65 -5.64
CA ALA A 71 5.24 22.04 -4.78
C ALA A 71 5.98 23.30 -5.26
N ALA A 72 5.37 24.09 -6.16
CA ALA A 72 5.88 25.37 -6.65
C ALA A 72 5.22 26.56 -5.95
#